data_AF-A0A258FKX2-F1
#
_entry.id   AF-A0A258FKX2-F1
#
_cell.length_a   1.000
_cell.length_b   1.000
_cell.length_c   1.000
_cell.angle_alpha   90.00
_cell.angle_beta   90.00
_cell.angle_gamma   90.00
#
_symmetry.space_group_name_H-M   'P 1'
#
loop_
_entity.id
_entity.type
_entity.pdbx_description
1 polymer ?
#
loop_
_entity_poly.entity_id
_entity_poly.type
_entity_poly.pdbx_seq_one_letter_code
_entity_poly.pdbx_strand_id
1 'polypeptide(L)'
;MFPPTFTKAQHLMLLEGMSDLEFARFRYCQEMAGTYLAIGKLEDMLISAMHMCDRVKLKKALGADLDRWSQSLEKKARLQSSTLGSLIKILESHPVAPDDIAYLRWVKDKRDYFIHRLFHEGAWPGLLDVNDCQAMTRRLLAIQLLLARAERNIWSIFERADFVELQRFDEGTLVMNAGMQDVFRPT
;
A
#
# COMPACT_ATOMS: atom_id res chain seq x y z
N MET A 1 25.26 7.31 -5.23
CA MET A 1 25.08 6.17 -4.31
C MET A 1 26.32 6.12 -3.43
N PHE A 2 26.18 6.08 -2.09
CA PHE A 2 27.34 6.02 -1.20
C PHE A 2 28.11 4.71 -1.40
N PRO A 3 29.45 4.71 -1.31
CA PRO A 3 30.22 3.48 -1.45
C PRO A 3 29.89 2.49 -0.31
N PRO A 4 30.02 1.18 -0.53
CA PRO A 4 29.72 0.17 0.49
C PRO A 4 30.61 0.27 1.75
N THR A 5 31.72 1.00 1.67
CA THR A 5 32.65 1.29 2.78
C THR A 5 32.33 2.60 3.52
N PHE A 6 31.22 3.26 3.20
CA PHE A 6 30.84 4.54 3.80
C PHE A 6 30.49 4.37 5.28
N THR A 7 31.25 5.04 6.14
CA THR A 7 31.14 4.91 7.59
C THR A 7 30.10 5.87 8.18
N LYS A 8 29.61 5.57 9.39
CA LYS A 8 28.74 6.47 10.15
C LYS A 8 29.36 7.86 10.35
N ALA A 9 30.67 7.93 10.64
CA ALA A 9 31.37 9.20 10.84
C ALA A 9 31.38 10.06 9.57
N GLN A 10 31.64 9.45 8.41
CA GLN A 10 31.57 10.15 7.12
C GLN A 10 30.15 10.63 6.80
N HIS A 11 29.12 9.88 7.20
CA HIS A 11 27.73 10.31 7.06
C HIS A 11 27.42 11.55 7.90
N LEU A 12 27.83 11.54 9.18
CA LEU A 12 27.59 12.67 10.07
C LEU A 12 28.31 13.93 9.59
N MET A 13 29.58 13.83 9.19
CA MET A 13 30.32 14.98 8.64
C MET A 13 29.65 15.58 7.40
N LEU A 14 29.08 14.72 6.54
CA LEU A 14 28.36 15.18 5.35
C LEU A 14 27.07 15.91 5.71
N LEU A 15 26.35 15.45 6.74
CA LEU A 15 25.14 16.12 7.24
C LEU A 15 25.48 17.44 7.95
N GLU A 16 26.53 17.47 8.76
CA GLU A 16 27.00 18.67 9.46
C GLU A 16 27.46 19.77 8.50
N GLY A 17 27.97 19.39 7.32
CA GLY A 17 28.38 20.33 6.28
C GLY A 17 27.23 20.89 5.42
N MET A 18 26.00 20.38 5.56
CA MET A 18 24.84 20.89 4.80
C MET A 18 24.30 22.18 5.39
N SER A 19 23.92 23.12 4.52
CA SER A 19 23.03 24.21 4.91
C SER A 19 21.64 23.69 5.29
N ASP A 20 20.88 24.49 6.04
CA ASP A 20 19.51 24.14 6.43
C ASP A 20 18.62 23.79 5.23
N LEU A 21 18.78 24.49 4.11
CA LEU A 21 18.04 24.24 2.88
C LEU A 21 18.45 22.91 2.22
N GLU A 22 19.74 22.62 2.16
CA GLU A 22 20.23 21.35 1.63
C GLU A 22 19.75 20.18 2.48
N PHE A 23 19.82 20.30 3.81
CA PHE A 23 19.33 19.28 4.72
C PHE A 23 17.81 19.08 4.61
N ALA A 24 17.04 20.17 4.52
CA ALA A 24 15.59 20.11 4.35
C ALA A 24 15.20 19.40 3.04
N ARG A 25 15.89 19.71 1.94
CA ARG A 25 15.69 19.05 0.64
C ARG A 25 16.12 17.59 0.66
N PHE A 26 17.26 17.29 1.29
CA PHE A 26 17.74 15.92 1.48
C PHE A 26 16.69 15.07 2.21
N ARG A 27 16.19 15.56 3.35
CA ARG A 27 15.14 14.89 4.12
C ARG A 27 13.85 14.73 3.32
N TYR A 28 13.42 15.76 2.61
CA TYR A 28 12.24 15.70 1.75
C TYR A 28 12.38 14.58 0.69
N CYS A 29 13.50 14.52 -0.02
CA CYS A 29 13.80 13.45 -0.98
C CYS A 29 13.80 12.06 -0.35
N GLN A 30 14.32 11.92 0.87
CA GLN A 30 14.29 10.66 1.61
C GLN A 30 12.84 10.23 1.90
N GLU A 31 11.97 11.15 2.33
CA GLU A 31 10.56 10.82 2.55
C GLU A 31 9.80 10.53 1.25
N MET A 32 10.19 11.14 0.13
CA MET A 32 9.63 10.78 -1.18
C MET A 32 9.95 9.34 -1.54
N ALA A 33 11.22 8.93 -1.36
CA ALA A 33 11.62 7.54 -1.55
C ALA A 33 10.87 6.59 -0.59
N GLY A 34 10.75 6.98 0.68
CA GLY A 34 9.96 6.24 1.68
C GLY A 34 8.49 6.05 1.27
N THR A 35 7.89 7.09 0.69
CA THR A 35 6.50 7.07 0.22
C THR A 35 6.35 6.17 -1.00
N TYR A 36 7.30 6.19 -1.93
CA TYR A 36 7.32 5.29 -3.08
C TYR A 36 7.41 3.82 -2.63
N LEU A 37 8.27 3.51 -1.66
CA LEU A 37 8.39 2.16 -1.09
C LEU A 37 7.11 1.73 -0.36
N ALA A 38 6.48 2.63 0.40
CA ALA A 38 5.22 2.34 1.09
C ALA A 38 4.09 2.02 0.10
N ILE A 39 4.02 2.71 -1.05
CA ILE A 39 3.07 2.37 -2.11
C ILE A 39 3.35 0.98 -2.67
N GLY A 40 4.61 0.65 -2.94
CA GLY A 40 5.00 -0.67 -3.40
C GLY A 40 4.56 -1.78 -2.45
N LYS A 41 4.86 -1.63 -1.16
CA LYS A 41 4.45 -2.59 -0.11
C LYS A 41 2.93 -2.77 -0.02
N LEU A 42 2.17 -1.68 -0.11
CA LEU A 42 0.70 -1.75 -0.13
C LEU A 42 0.21 -2.55 -1.35
N GLU A 43 0.75 -2.27 -2.54
CA GLU A 43 0.33 -2.95 -3.78
C GLU A 43 0.71 -4.44 -3.75
N ASP A 44 1.88 -4.78 -3.21
CA ASP A 44 2.32 -6.16 -3.02
C ASP A 44 1.41 -6.89 -2.01
N MET A 45 1.07 -6.25 -0.89
CA MET A 45 0.14 -6.79 0.11
C MET A 45 -1.23 -7.06 -0.49
N LEU A 46 -1.76 -6.14 -1.30
CA LEU A 46 -3.02 -6.33 -2.02
C LEU A 46 -2.96 -7.54 -2.94
N ILE A 47 -1.88 -7.69 -3.71
CA ILE A 47 -1.68 -8.83 -4.61
C ILE A 47 -1.61 -10.14 -3.82
N SER A 48 -0.83 -10.18 -2.73
CA SER A 48 -0.75 -11.35 -1.85
C SER A 48 -2.10 -11.72 -1.26
N ALA A 49 -2.85 -10.74 -0.76
CA ALA A 49 -4.20 -10.96 -0.25
C ALA A 49 -5.13 -11.52 -1.33
N MET A 50 -5.07 -10.96 -2.54
CA MET A 50 -5.88 -11.42 -3.66
C MET A 50 -5.52 -12.84 -4.13
N HIS A 51 -4.24 -13.24 -4.03
CA HIS A 51 -3.76 -14.58 -4.35
C HIS A 51 -4.13 -15.63 -3.30
N MET A 52 -4.20 -15.24 -2.03
CA MET A 52 -4.54 -16.17 -0.96
C MET A 52 -5.97 -16.65 -1.09
N CYS A 53 -6.92 -15.75 -1.38
CA CYS A 53 -8.34 -16.05 -1.47
C CYS A 53 -8.66 -17.31 -2.30
N ASP A 54 -9.46 -18.22 -1.74
CA ASP A 54 -9.82 -19.51 -2.36
C ASP A 54 -10.62 -19.31 -3.65
N ARG A 55 -10.20 -19.99 -4.73
CA ARG A 55 -10.78 -19.84 -6.07
C ARG A 55 -12.23 -20.33 -6.19
N VAL A 56 -12.62 -21.34 -5.41
CA VAL A 56 -13.98 -21.89 -5.38
C VAL A 56 -14.93 -20.96 -4.64
N LYS A 57 -14.48 -20.37 -3.51
CA LYS A 57 -15.27 -19.35 -2.79
C LYS A 57 -15.30 -18.01 -3.50
N LEU A 58 -14.18 -17.57 -4.07
CA LEU A 58 -14.16 -16.43 -5.00
C LEU A 58 -15.14 -16.63 -6.14
N LYS A 59 -15.27 -17.83 -6.71
CA LYS A 59 -16.29 -18.09 -7.74
C LYS A 59 -17.71 -17.93 -7.20
N LYS A 60 -17.99 -18.39 -5.98
CA LYS A 60 -19.30 -18.21 -5.33
C LYS A 60 -19.61 -16.75 -5.02
N ALA A 61 -18.63 -15.99 -4.53
CA ALA A 61 -18.79 -14.59 -4.13
C ALA A 61 -18.73 -13.62 -5.32
N LEU A 62 -17.78 -13.83 -6.25
CA LEU A 62 -17.52 -12.94 -7.38
C LEU A 62 -18.28 -13.29 -8.66
N GLY A 63 -18.71 -14.55 -8.83
CA GLY A 63 -19.43 -14.99 -10.02
C GLY A 63 -18.70 -14.67 -11.33
N ALA A 64 -19.30 -13.78 -12.14
CA ALA A 64 -18.78 -13.37 -13.45
C ALA A 64 -17.50 -12.51 -13.38
N ASP A 65 -17.20 -11.89 -12.25
CA ASP A 65 -16.00 -11.06 -12.08
C ASP A 65 -14.75 -11.86 -11.70
N LEU A 66 -14.86 -13.19 -11.53
CA LEU A 66 -13.72 -14.08 -11.26
C LEU A 66 -12.65 -14.01 -12.36
N ASP A 67 -13.07 -13.88 -13.61
CA ASP A 67 -12.15 -13.77 -14.76
C ASP A 67 -11.43 -12.42 -14.74
N ARG A 68 -12.12 -11.33 -14.36
CA ARG A 68 -11.49 -10.01 -14.19
C ARG A 68 -10.50 -10.00 -13.03
N TRP A 69 -10.83 -10.67 -11.92
CA TRP A 69 -9.92 -10.86 -10.80
C TRP A 69 -8.65 -11.62 -11.23
N SER A 70 -8.82 -12.76 -11.90
CA SER A 70 -7.70 -13.58 -12.41
C SER A 70 -6.84 -12.82 -13.41
N GLN A 71 -7.47 -12.11 -14.36
CA GLN A 71 -6.76 -11.27 -15.33
C GLN A 71 -6.03 -10.10 -14.65
N SER A 72 -6.60 -9.51 -13.59
CA SER A 72 -5.93 -8.45 -12.81
C SER A 72 -4.66 -8.96 -12.16
N LEU A 73 -4.67 -10.18 -11.61
CA LEU A 73 -3.47 -10.83 -11.05
C LEU A 73 -2.42 -11.11 -12.15
N GLU A 74 -2.83 -11.71 -13.27
CA GLU A 74 -1.93 -12.09 -14.37
C GLU A 74 -1.31 -10.87 -15.08
N LYS A 75 -2.09 -9.80 -15.28
CA LYS A 75 -1.63 -8.57 -15.93
C LYS A 75 -0.62 -7.80 -15.05
N LYS A 76 -0.64 -8.03 -13.74
CA LYS A 76 0.19 -7.33 -12.74
C LYS A 76 1.51 -7.99 -12.42
N ALA A 77 1.62 -9.31 -12.62
CA ALA A 77 2.91 -9.96 -12.74
C ALA A 77 3.79 -9.34 -13.86
N ARG A 78 3.20 -8.54 -14.77
CA ARG A 78 3.88 -7.87 -15.88
C ARG A 78 3.93 -6.33 -15.78
N LEU A 79 3.07 -5.67 -14.99
CA LEU A 79 2.96 -4.21 -14.91
C LEU A 79 2.53 -3.72 -13.50
N GLN A 80 3.31 -2.82 -12.89
CA GLN A 80 3.00 -2.14 -11.61
C GLN A 80 1.86 -1.09 -11.69
N SER A 81 0.85 -1.27 -12.54
CA SER A 81 -0.26 -0.31 -12.70
C SER A 81 -1.49 -0.67 -11.84
N SER A 82 -1.67 0.05 -10.71
CA SER A 82 -2.84 0.18 -9.80
C SER A 82 -3.68 -1.08 -9.49
N THR A 83 -3.25 -1.92 -8.53
CA THR A 83 -4.00 -3.10 -8.02
C THR A 83 -5.20 -2.62 -7.26
N LEU A 84 -4.98 -1.59 -6.44
CA LEU A 84 -6.02 -0.99 -5.62
C LEU A 84 -7.22 -0.50 -6.44
N GLY A 85 -6.99 0.20 -7.55
CA GLY A 85 -8.09 0.70 -8.40
C GLY A 85 -8.91 -0.42 -9.05
N SER A 86 -8.28 -1.49 -9.52
CA SER A 86 -8.98 -2.65 -10.08
C SER A 86 -9.74 -3.42 -9.00
N LEU A 87 -9.11 -3.61 -7.84
CA LEU A 87 -9.75 -4.25 -6.69
C LEU A 87 -11.02 -3.50 -6.27
N ILE A 88 -10.94 -2.18 -6.09
CA ILE A 88 -12.10 -1.36 -5.73
C ILE A 88 -13.28 -1.58 -6.69
N LYS A 89 -13.02 -1.58 -8.01
CA LYS A 89 -14.07 -1.82 -9.01
C LYS A 89 -14.70 -3.20 -8.90
N ILE A 90 -13.92 -4.23 -8.55
CA ILE A 90 -14.45 -5.57 -8.33
C ILE A 90 -15.30 -5.56 -7.06
N LEU A 91 -14.76 -5.06 -5.94
CA LEU A 91 -15.45 -5.04 -4.65
C LEU A 91 -16.76 -4.26 -4.68
N GLU A 92 -16.85 -3.20 -5.48
CA GLU A 92 -18.08 -2.41 -5.68
C GLU A 92 -19.25 -3.21 -6.29
N SER A 93 -18.95 -4.29 -7.02
CA SER A 93 -19.96 -5.21 -7.59
C SER A 93 -20.44 -6.28 -6.59
N HIS A 94 -19.90 -6.30 -5.38
CA HIS A 94 -20.12 -7.35 -4.37
C HIS A 94 -20.67 -6.77 -3.05
N PRO A 95 -21.26 -7.60 -2.17
CA PRO A 95 -21.84 -7.15 -0.90
C PRO A 95 -20.76 -6.80 0.15
N VAL A 96 -19.84 -5.90 -0.20
CA VAL A 96 -18.83 -5.32 0.69
C VAL A 96 -19.43 -4.08 1.36
N ALA A 97 -19.09 -3.85 2.63
CA ALA A 97 -19.59 -2.69 3.36
C ALA A 97 -19.22 -1.37 2.65
N PRO A 98 -20.18 -0.42 2.47
CA PRO A 98 -19.91 0.85 1.80
C PRO A 98 -18.75 1.64 2.43
N ASP A 99 -18.60 1.57 3.75
CA ASP A 99 -17.51 2.23 4.49
C ASP A 99 -16.13 1.67 4.12
N ASP A 100 -16.04 0.37 3.85
CA ASP A 100 -14.80 -0.27 3.40
C ASP A 100 -14.41 0.19 1.99
N ILE A 101 -15.40 0.33 1.10
CA ILE A 101 -15.20 0.87 -0.24
C ILE A 101 -14.76 2.35 -0.17
N ALA A 102 -15.43 3.15 0.67
CA ALA A 102 -15.07 4.55 0.89
C ALA A 102 -13.65 4.68 1.45
N TYR A 103 -13.27 3.82 2.39
CA TYR A 103 -11.91 3.76 2.93
C TYR A 103 -10.88 3.44 1.84
N LEU A 104 -11.11 2.40 1.03
CA LEU A 104 -10.19 2.03 -0.05
C LEU A 104 -10.07 3.13 -1.11
N ARG A 105 -11.17 3.83 -1.44
CA ARG A 105 -11.16 5.01 -2.32
C ARG A 105 -10.34 6.16 -1.72
N TRP A 106 -10.44 6.38 -0.40
CA TRP A 106 -9.62 7.38 0.29
C TRP A 106 -8.13 7.02 0.25
N VAL A 107 -7.77 5.75 0.47
CA VAL A 107 -6.39 5.27 0.34
C VAL A 107 -5.88 5.48 -1.10
N LYS A 108 -6.69 5.13 -2.10
CA LYS A 108 -6.38 5.35 -3.51
C LYS A 108 -6.14 6.82 -3.82
N ASP A 109 -6.98 7.73 -3.31
CA ASP A 109 -6.81 9.17 -3.51
C ASP A 109 -5.46 9.69 -3.00
N LYS A 110 -4.96 9.16 -1.87
CA LYS A 110 -3.64 9.55 -1.33
C LYS A 110 -2.47 8.97 -2.12
N ARG A 111 -2.60 7.72 -2.59
CA ARG A 111 -1.64 7.11 -3.52
C ARG A 111 -1.58 7.90 -4.83
N ASP A 112 -2.74 8.22 -5.41
CA ASP A 112 -2.82 8.98 -6.67
C ASP A 112 -2.37 10.43 -6.50
N TYR A 113 -2.60 11.04 -5.33
CA TYR A 113 -2.01 12.34 -5.02
C TYR A 113 -0.49 12.31 -5.16
N PHE A 114 0.17 11.35 -4.53
CA PHE A 114 1.63 11.23 -4.60
C PHE A 114 2.13 10.96 -6.03
N ILE A 115 1.50 10.01 -6.73
CA ILE A 115 1.97 9.57 -8.05
C ILE A 115 1.70 10.62 -9.12
N HIS A 116 0.52 11.26 -9.09
CA HIS A 116 0.05 12.07 -10.20
C HIS A 116 0.00 13.56 -9.89
N ARG A 117 -0.24 14.00 -8.66
CA ARG A 117 -0.50 15.42 -8.37
C ARG A 117 0.67 16.15 -7.73
N LEU A 118 1.44 15.48 -6.88
CA LEU A 118 2.50 16.10 -6.08
C LEU A 118 3.45 16.98 -6.91
N PHE A 119 3.93 16.47 -8.05
CA PHE A 119 4.85 17.22 -8.91
C PHE A 119 4.18 18.23 -9.84
N HIS A 120 2.89 18.05 -10.15
CA HIS A 120 2.11 19.05 -10.89
C HIS A 120 1.86 20.30 -10.03
N GLU A 121 1.83 20.14 -8.71
CA GLU A 121 1.73 21.24 -7.74
C GLU A 121 3.08 21.96 -7.49
N GLY A 122 4.13 21.63 -8.25
CA GLY A 122 5.43 22.29 -8.13
C GLY A 122 6.30 21.80 -6.97
N ALA A 123 5.95 20.68 -6.31
CA ALA A 123 6.70 20.12 -5.18
C ALA A 123 8.04 19.44 -5.59
N TRP A 124 8.73 20.00 -6.57
CA TRP A 124 10.07 19.58 -6.97
C TRP A 124 11.08 20.04 -5.92
N PRO A 125 11.96 19.16 -5.40
CA PRO A 125 12.90 19.53 -4.33
C PRO A 125 13.70 20.80 -4.60
N GLY A 126 14.09 21.06 -5.85
CA GLY A 126 14.85 22.25 -6.24
C GLY A 126 14.05 23.57 -6.20
N LEU A 127 12.71 23.50 -6.20
CA LEU A 127 11.81 24.65 -6.19
C LEU A 127 11.30 25.01 -4.78
N LEU A 128 11.52 24.13 -3.79
CA LEU A 128 11.02 24.32 -2.43
C LEU A 128 12.06 25.05 -1.57
N ASP A 129 11.56 25.89 -0.68
CA ASP A 129 12.32 26.46 0.43
C ASP A 129 12.34 25.50 1.66
N VAL A 130 12.94 25.94 2.76
CA VAL A 130 13.03 25.14 3.99
C VAL A 130 11.65 24.79 4.55
N ASN A 131 10.73 25.75 4.59
CA ASN A 131 9.40 25.58 5.17
C ASN A 131 8.53 24.67 4.31
N ASP A 132 8.60 24.86 3.00
CA ASP A 132 7.91 24.03 2.02
C ASP A 132 8.40 22.59 2.09
N CYS A 133 9.72 22.37 2.16
CA CYS A 133 10.30 21.04 2.36
C CYS A 133 9.77 20.39 3.65
N GLN A 134 9.71 21.12 4.77
CA GLN A 134 9.18 20.60 6.03
C GLN A 134 7.68 20.29 5.96
N ALA A 135 6.89 21.14 5.31
CA ALA A 135 5.46 20.91 5.11
C ALA A 135 5.22 19.65 4.25
N MET A 136 5.95 19.52 3.13
CA MET A 136 5.84 18.35 2.26
C MET A 136 6.34 17.07 2.94
N THR A 137 7.44 17.14 3.69
CA THR A 137 7.94 16.03 4.51
C THR A 137 6.86 15.49 5.46
N ARG A 138 6.17 16.38 6.20
CA ARG A 138 5.06 15.97 7.09
C ARG A 138 3.91 15.31 6.32
N ARG A 139 3.57 15.84 5.14
CA ARG A 139 2.53 15.29 4.28
C ARG A 139 2.89 13.88 3.80
N LEU A 140 4.12 13.68 3.35
CA LEU A 140 4.62 12.38 2.90
C LEU A 140 4.64 11.36 4.04
N LEU A 141 5.10 11.73 5.23
CA LEU A 141 5.02 10.88 6.42
C LEU A 141 3.57 10.50 6.77
N ALA A 142 2.63 11.43 6.67
CA ALA A 142 1.21 11.14 6.90
C ALA A 142 0.66 10.13 5.88
N ILE A 143 1.05 10.26 4.60
CA ILE A 143 0.69 9.29 3.55
C ILE A 143 1.31 7.92 3.87
N GLN A 144 2.59 7.86 4.20
CA GLN A 144 3.26 6.60 4.57
C GLN A 144 2.57 5.88 5.73
N LEU A 145 2.22 6.61 6.81
CA LEU A 145 1.48 6.05 7.95
C LEU A 145 0.10 5.54 7.55
N LEU A 146 -0.59 6.24 6.65
CA LEU A 146 -1.89 5.84 6.13
C LEU A 146 -1.78 4.55 5.30
N LEU A 147 -0.79 4.45 4.42
CA LEU A 147 -0.56 3.26 3.60
C LEU A 147 -0.21 2.05 4.48
N ALA A 148 0.66 2.23 5.48
CA ALA A 148 0.98 1.18 6.44
C ALA A 148 -0.24 0.72 7.27
N ARG A 149 -1.19 1.63 7.56
CA ARG A 149 -2.47 1.24 8.18
C ARG A 149 -3.36 0.47 7.19
N ALA A 150 -3.41 0.91 5.94
CA ALA A 150 -4.18 0.23 4.89
C ALA A 150 -3.71 -1.21 4.67
N GLU A 151 -2.39 -1.46 4.67
CA GLU A 151 -1.80 -2.80 4.61
C GLU A 151 -2.41 -3.76 5.65
N ARG A 152 -2.60 -3.29 6.89
CA ARG A 152 -3.21 -4.10 7.95
C ARG A 152 -4.72 -4.22 7.80
N ASN A 153 -5.38 -3.14 7.40
CA ASN A 153 -6.84 -3.08 7.32
C ASN A 153 -7.41 -3.90 6.14
N ILE A 154 -6.65 -4.11 5.07
CA ILE A 154 -7.07 -4.94 3.92
C ILE A 154 -7.56 -6.31 4.38
N TRP A 155 -6.84 -6.96 5.29
CA TRP A 155 -7.22 -8.27 5.82
C TRP A 155 -8.56 -8.24 6.54
N SER A 156 -8.82 -7.20 7.33
CA SER A 156 -10.10 -7.05 8.01
C SER A 156 -11.25 -6.75 7.04
N ILE A 157 -10.99 -6.05 5.93
CA ILE A 157 -11.99 -5.85 4.86
C ILE A 157 -12.31 -7.18 4.20
N PHE A 158 -11.28 -7.99 3.90
CA PHE A 158 -11.45 -9.29 3.25
C PHE A 158 -12.14 -10.30 4.18
N GLU A 159 -11.88 -10.25 5.49
CA GLU A 159 -12.58 -11.03 6.52
C GLU A 159 -14.07 -10.68 6.52
N ARG A 160 -14.42 -9.38 6.59
CA ARG A 160 -15.82 -8.93 6.57
C ARG A 160 -16.54 -9.25 5.26
N ALA A 161 -15.82 -9.32 4.16
CA ALA A 161 -16.34 -9.70 2.85
C ALA A 161 -16.41 -11.23 2.65
N ASP A 162 -16.10 -12.03 3.67
CA ASP A 162 -16.09 -13.50 3.64
C ASP A 162 -15.11 -14.11 2.61
N PHE A 163 -14.04 -13.38 2.29
CA PHE A 163 -12.99 -13.88 1.38
C PHE A 163 -11.91 -14.67 2.13
N VAL A 164 -11.67 -14.33 3.40
CA VAL A 164 -10.67 -14.97 4.27
C VAL A 164 -11.22 -15.10 5.70
N GLU A 165 -10.62 -15.98 6.49
CA GLU A 165 -10.82 -16.08 7.94
C GLU A 165 -9.57 -15.56 8.65
N LEU A 166 -9.74 -14.74 9.70
CA LEU A 166 -8.62 -14.28 10.53
C LEU A 166 -8.69 -14.91 11.92
N GLN A 167 -7.70 -15.73 12.25
CA GLN A 167 -7.50 -16.21 13.61
C GLN A 167 -6.44 -15.33 14.30
N ARG A 168 -6.84 -14.66 15.38
CA ARG A 168 -6.00 -13.73 16.14
C ARG A 168 -5.38 -14.47 17.32
N PHE A 169 -4.07 -14.33 17.49
CA PHE A 169 -3.26 -14.87 18.58
C PHE A 169 -2.48 -13.74 19.25
N ASP A 170 -1.94 -13.97 20.45
CA ASP A 170 -1.18 -12.96 21.18
C ASP A 170 0.09 -12.50 20.42
N GLU A 171 0.68 -13.38 19.61
CA GLU A 171 1.92 -13.12 18.84
C GLU A 171 1.67 -12.74 17.37
N GLY A 172 0.42 -12.74 16.90
CA GLY A 172 0.13 -12.41 15.50
C GLY A 172 -1.23 -12.86 15.01
N THR A 173 -1.42 -12.78 13.68
CA THR A 173 -2.68 -13.15 13.02
C THR A 173 -2.39 -14.19 11.96
N LEU A 174 -3.10 -15.32 12.04
CA LEU A 174 -3.14 -16.30 10.96
C LEU A 174 -4.27 -15.93 10.00
N VAL A 175 -3.91 -15.73 8.75
CA VAL A 175 -4.86 -15.52 7.65
C VAL A 175 -5.08 -16.86 6.97
N MET A 176 -6.33 -17.31 6.93
CA MET A 176 -6.72 -18.57 6.28
C MET A 176 -7.74 -18.31 5.19
N ASN A 177 -7.79 -19.21 4.22
CA ASN A 177 -8.92 -19.26 3.32
C ASN A 177 -10.17 -19.66 4.08
N ALA A 178 -11.23 -18.88 3.92
CA ALA A 178 -12.49 -19.17 4.56
C ALA A 178 -12.91 -20.60 4.19
N GLY A 179 -13.35 -21.41 5.16
CA GLY A 179 -13.84 -22.78 4.95
C GLY A 179 -12.78 -23.86 4.71
N MET A 180 -11.47 -23.57 4.82
CA MET A 180 -10.48 -24.68 4.86
C MET A 180 -10.74 -25.62 6.04
N GLN A 181 -11.31 -25.14 7.14
CA GLN A 181 -11.67 -25.98 8.29
C GLN A 181 -12.78 -27.00 7.96
N ASP A 182 -13.65 -26.72 6.98
CA ASP A 182 -14.72 -27.64 6.57
C ASP A 182 -14.18 -28.82 5.75
N VAL A 183 -13.03 -28.67 5.11
CA VAL A 183 -12.38 -29.74 4.31
C VAL A 183 -11.68 -30.77 5.22
N PHE A 184 -11.28 -30.38 6.44
CA PHE A 184 -10.56 -31.23 7.38
C PHE A 184 -11.41 -31.79 8.53
N ARG A 185 -12.72 -31.50 8.57
CA ARG A 185 -13.65 -32.18 9.48
C ARG A 185 -14.26 -33.39 8.77
N PRO A 186 -13.90 -34.64 9.12
CA PRO A 186 -14.60 -35.80 8.63
C PRO A 186 -16.01 -35.80 9.25
N THR A 187 -17.03 -35.81 8.40
CA THR A 187 -18.39 -36.24 8.79
C THR A 187 -18.42 -37.70 9.18
#